data_AF-A0A6B3I232-F1
#
_entry.id   AF-A0A6B3I232-F1
#
_cell.length_a   1.000
_cell.length_b   1.000
_cell.length_c   1.000
_cell.angle_alpha   90.00
_cell.angle_beta   90.00
_cell.angle_gamma   90.00
#
_symmetry.space_group_name_H-M   'P 1'
#
loop_
_entity.id
_entity.type
_entity.pdbx_description
1 polymer ?
#
loop_
_entity_poly.entity_id
_entity_poly.type
_entity_poly.pdbx_seq_one_letter_code
_entity_poly.pdbx_strand_id
1 'polypeptide(L)'
;GSGRPERGEVSSDDPDFSDGTATVDGKQADYRFAAVEATTSAGITLTVHAGAPLAAEQEAVNTVRGAMLTGLPLLLAVVAGVTWLVTRRALRPVEGIRREMAAITASEDLARRVPEPDSRDEIARLARTTNETLTVLEASVERQRRFVADASHELRSPIASLRTQLEVAEAHPELLDLPGAVADTVRLQVLAADLLLLARLDAGEKPGAARIEAGALVREEVSQRTGDRIPVTVEVAE
;
A
#
# COMPACT_ATOMS: atom_id res chain seq x y z
N GLY A 1 -74.78 5.75 2.08
CA GLY A 1 -75.94 5.59 2.97
C GLY A 1 -76.59 4.30 2.54
N SER A 2 -76.53 3.26 3.38
CA SER A 2 -76.94 1.90 3.00
C SER A 2 -78.45 1.79 2.92
N GLY A 3 -79.00 1.80 1.72
CA GLY A 3 -80.40 1.51 1.46
C GLY A 3 -80.57 0.02 1.23
N ARG A 4 -81.45 -0.65 1.98
CA ARG A 4 -81.82 -2.04 1.68
C ARG A 4 -82.40 -2.11 0.26
N PRO A 5 -81.98 -3.06 -0.59
CA PRO A 5 -82.47 -3.15 -1.96
C PRO A 5 -83.98 -3.40 -2.02
N GLU A 6 -84.67 -2.76 -2.96
CA GLU A 6 -86.09 -2.95 -3.19
C GLU A 6 -86.41 -4.32 -3.79
N ARG A 7 -87.69 -4.69 -3.80
CA ARG A 7 -88.15 -6.01 -4.24
C ARG A 7 -87.78 -6.25 -5.71
N GLY A 8 -86.93 -7.25 -5.94
CA GLY A 8 -86.42 -7.61 -7.25
C GLY A 8 -85.09 -6.95 -7.62
N GLU A 9 -84.51 -6.14 -6.73
CA GLU A 9 -83.26 -5.42 -6.98
C GLU A 9 -82.09 -5.98 -6.16
N VAL A 10 -80.88 -5.73 -6.67
CA VAL A 10 -79.60 -5.99 -6.00
C VAL A 10 -79.13 -4.67 -5.42
N SER A 11 -78.52 -4.68 -4.23
CA SER A 11 -77.98 -3.47 -3.60
C SER A 11 -76.99 -2.76 -4.53
N SER A 12 -77.10 -1.44 -4.62
CA SER A 12 -76.16 -0.58 -5.36
C SER A 12 -74.92 -0.20 -4.56
N ASP A 13 -74.84 -0.64 -3.30
CA ASP A 13 -73.65 -0.44 -2.47
C ASP A 13 -72.48 -1.28 -3.01
N ASP A 14 -71.25 -0.81 -2.82
CA ASP A 14 -70.06 -1.56 -3.19
C ASP A 14 -70.07 -2.94 -2.48
N PRO A 15 -69.73 -4.03 -3.20
CA PRO A 15 -69.67 -5.36 -2.60
C PRO A 15 -68.70 -5.39 -1.41
N ASP A 16 -69.11 -6.02 -0.33
CA ASP A 16 -68.22 -6.24 0.81
C ASP A 16 -67.26 -7.40 0.51
N PHE A 17 -65.95 -7.15 0.63
CA PHE A 17 -64.92 -8.12 0.31
C PHE A 17 -64.35 -8.73 1.58
N SER A 18 -64.32 -10.06 1.64
CA SER A 18 -63.68 -10.79 2.75
C SER A 18 -62.89 -11.99 2.24
N ASP A 19 -61.83 -12.35 2.96
CA ASP A 19 -61.03 -13.55 2.68
C ASP A 19 -61.44 -14.67 3.64
N GLY A 20 -61.52 -15.91 3.15
CA GLY A 20 -61.86 -17.07 3.96
C GLY A 20 -61.58 -18.39 3.26
N THR A 21 -61.93 -19.49 3.93
CA THR A 21 -61.82 -20.83 3.34
C THR A 21 -63.18 -21.35 2.90
N ALA A 22 -63.25 -21.97 1.73
CA ALA A 22 -64.44 -22.70 1.30
C ALA A 22 -64.06 -24.05 0.71
N THR A 23 -64.98 -25.01 0.88
CA THR A 23 -64.89 -26.34 0.29
C THR A 23 -65.82 -26.39 -0.92
N VAL A 24 -65.25 -26.39 -2.12
CA VAL A 24 -65.99 -26.52 -3.38
C VAL A 24 -65.58 -27.84 -4.02
N ASP A 25 -66.54 -28.67 -4.42
CA ASP A 25 -66.31 -30.00 -5.00
C ASP A 25 -65.36 -30.90 -4.17
N GLY A 26 -65.47 -30.80 -2.84
CA GLY A 26 -64.65 -31.57 -1.90
C GLY A 26 -63.21 -31.08 -1.71
N LYS A 27 -62.81 -29.96 -2.31
CA LYS A 27 -61.49 -29.34 -2.13
C LYS A 27 -61.61 -28.05 -1.33
N GLN A 28 -60.97 -28.02 -0.16
CA GLN A 28 -60.84 -26.80 0.64
C GLN A 28 -59.72 -25.92 0.06
N ALA A 29 -60.00 -24.65 -0.20
CA ALA A 29 -59.00 -23.66 -0.61
C ALA A 29 -59.33 -22.29 -0.03
N ASP A 30 -58.38 -21.37 -0.12
CA ASP A 30 -58.58 -19.96 0.21
C ASP A 30 -59.30 -19.24 -0.95
N TYR A 31 -60.32 -18.47 -0.62
CA TYR A 31 -61.14 -17.71 -1.57
C TYR A 31 -61.25 -16.26 -1.10
N ARG A 32 -61.31 -15.35 -2.07
CA ARG A 32 -61.79 -14.00 -1.86
C ARG A 32 -63.27 -13.97 -2.19
N PHE A 33 -64.09 -13.59 -1.23
CA PHE A 33 -65.53 -13.46 -1.36
C PHE A 33 -65.94 -12.01 -1.58
N ALA A 34 -66.91 -11.81 -2.45
CA ALA A 34 -67.70 -10.59 -2.57
C ALA A 34 -69.12 -10.88 -2.11
N ALA A 35 -69.65 -10.09 -1.18
CA ALA A 35 -71.00 -10.22 -0.65
C ALA A 35 -71.87 -9.03 -1.08
N VAL A 36 -73.05 -9.31 -1.62
CA VAL A 36 -74.05 -8.29 -1.97
C VAL A 36 -75.42 -8.71 -1.47
N GLU A 37 -76.17 -7.78 -0.89
CA GLU A 37 -77.57 -8.01 -0.52
C GLU A 37 -78.48 -7.91 -1.76
N ALA A 38 -79.42 -8.84 -1.90
CA ALA A 38 -80.42 -8.83 -2.95
C ALA A 38 -81.79 -9.17 -2.36
N THR A 39 -82.83 -8.43 -2.75
CA THR A 39 -84.19 -8.71 -2.30
C THR A 39 -84.96 -9.42 -3.41
N THR A 40 -85.42 -10.63 -3.13
CA THR A 40 -86.21 -11.43 -4.09
C THR A 40 -87.55 -10.77 -4.43
N SER A 41 -88.19 -11.18 -5.52
CA SER A 41 -89.55 -10.72 -5.90
C SER A 41 -90.62 -11.05 -4.85
N ALA A 42 -90.34 -11.96 -3.91
CA ALA A 42 -91.19 -12.26 -2.76
C ALA A 42 -90.99 -11.27 -1.58
N GLY A 43 -89.98 -10.40 -1.62
CA GLY A 43 -89.64 -9.45 -0.55
C GLY A 43 -88.70 -10.00 0.52
N ILE A 44 -88.01 -11.10 0.25
CA ILE A 44 -87.00 -11.68 1.16
C ILE A 44 -85.63 -11.16 0.75
N THR A 45 -84.95 -10.45 1.66
CA THR A 45 -83.54 -10.04 1.49
C THR A 45 -82.62 -11.21 1.80
N LEU A 46 -81.74 -11.52 0.85
CA LEU A 46 -80.73 -12.56 0.94
C LEU A 46 -79.36 -11.92 0.70
N THR A 47 -78.32 -12.42 1.37
CA THR A 47 -76.93 -12.07 1.05
C THR A 47 -76.40 -13.10 0.07
N VAL A 48 -75.99 -12.64 -1.12
CA VAL A 48 -75.38 -13.48 -2.16
C VAL A 48 -73.87 -13.37 -2.03
N HIS A 49 -73.19 -14.50 -1.84
CA HIS A 49 -71.73 -14.58 -1.82
C HIS A 49 -71.20 -15.15 -3.14
N ALA A 50 -70.27 -14.43 -3.78
CA ALA A 50 -69.50 -14.93 -4.91
C ALA A 50 -68.03 -15.05 -4.50
N GLY A 51 -67.42 -16.23 -4.66
CA GLY A 51 -66.03 -16.48 -4.30
C GLY A 51 -65.16 -16.76 -5.51
N ALA A 52 -63.97 -16.16 -5.58
CA ALA A 52 -62.91 -16.52 -6.53
C ALA A 52 -61.73 -17.19 -5.79
N PRO A 53 -61.21 -18.33 -6.29
CA PRO A 53 -60.12 -19.03 -5.61
C PRO A 53 -58.82 -18.23 -5.68
N LEU A 54 -58.18 -18.00 -4.52
CA LEU A 54 -56.87 -17.35 -4.40
C LEU A 54 -55.71 -18.29 -4.78
N ALA A 55 -55.97 -19.59 -4.89
CA ALA A 55 -54.96 -20.62 -5.15
C ALA A 55 -54.14 -20.34 -6.43
N ALA A 56 -54.77 -19.85 -7.51
CA ALA A 56 -54.10 -19.57 -8.77
C ALA A 56 -53.12 -18.36 -8.68
N GLU A 57 -53.47 -17.34 -7.89
CA GLU A 57 -52.59 -16.19 -7.62
C GLU A 57 -51.45 -16.57 -6.68
N GLN A 58 -51.76 -17.36 -5.63
CA GLN A 58 -50.79 -17.76 -4.63
C GLN A 58 -49.75 -18.75 -5.16
N GLU A 59 -50.12 -19.61 -6.11
CA GLU A 59 -49.19 -20.54 -6.76
C GLU A 59 -48.11 -19.79 -7.56
N ALA A 60 -48.51 -18.80 -8.36
CA ALA A 60 -47.57 -17.95 -9.10
C ALA A 60 -46.62 -17.18 -8.16
N VAL A 61 -47.14 -16.59 -7.09
CA VAL A 61 -46.33 -15.89 -6.08
C VAL A 61 -45.37 -16.83 -5.37
N ASN A 62 -45.81 -18.04 -5.00
CA ASN A 62 -44.97 -19.02 -4.32
C ASN A 62 -43.87 -19.58 -5.22
N THR A 63 -44.14 -19.81 -6.52
CA THR A 63 -43.12 -20.21 -7.49
C THR A 63 -42.05 -19.13 -7.64
N VAL A 64 -42.46 -17.87 -7.80
CA VAL A 64 -41.51 -16.74 -7.89
C VAL A 64 -40.73 -16.60 -6.57
N ARG A 65 -41.40 -16.70 -5.43
CA ARG A 65 -40.76 -16.62 -4.10
C ARG A 65 -39.73 -17.74 -3.91
N GLY A 66 -40.06 -18.98 -4.27
CA GLY A 66 -39.16 -20.13 -4.21
C GLY A 66 -37.95 -19.96 -5.14
N ALA A 67 -38.18 -19.50 -6.37
CA ALA A 67 -37.13 -19.18 -7.32
C ALA A 67 -36.21 -18.06 -6.82
N MET A 68 -36.75 -17.02 -6.16
CA MET A 68 -35.95 -15.96 -5.55
C MET A 68 -35.17 -16.45 -4.33
N LEU A 69 -35.80 -17.21 -3.44
CA LEU A 69 -35.16 -17.72 -2.21
C LEU A 69 -34.02 -18.70 -2.49
N THR A 70 -34.01 -19.36 -3.65
CA THR A 70 -32.94 -20.28 -4.06
C THR A 70 -31.97 -19.62 -5.05
N GLY A 71 -32.51 -18.92 -6.05
CA GLY A 71 -31.74 -18.27 -7.09
C GLY A 71 -30.89 -17.10 -6.59
N LEU A 72 -31.42 -16.26 -5.69
CA LEU A 72 -30.67 -15.11 -5.17
C LEU A 72 -29.45 -15.54 -4.33
N PRO A 73 -29.56 -16.43 -3.33
CA PRO A 73 -28.39 -16.91 -2.60
C PRO A 73 -27.39 -17.64 -3.50
N LEU A 74 -27.86 -18.42 -4.47
CA LEU A 74 -26.99 -19.09 -5.42
C LEU A 74 -26.19 -18.08 -6.25
N LEU A 75 -26.86 -17.07 -6.80
CA LEU A 75 -26.21 -15.98 -7.55
C LEU A 75 -25.19 -15.25 -6.68
N LEU A 76 -25.55 -14.90 -5.45
CA LEU A 76 -24.64 -14.24 -4.50
C LEU A 76 -23.43 -15.11 -4.18
N ALA A 77 -23.61 -16.41 -3.99
CA ALA A 77 -22.52 -17.34 -3.75
C ALA A 77 -21.57 -17.43 -4.95
N VAL A 78 -22.10 -17.46 -6.17
CA VAL A 78 -21.29 -17.45 -7.40
C VAL A 78 -20.51 -16.14 -7.52
N VAL A 79 -21.15 -14.99 -7.35
CA VAL A 79 -20.49 -13.68 -7.41
C VAL A 79 -19.40 -13.56 -6.34
N ALA A 80 -19.69 -13.98 -5.11
CA ALA A 80 -18.72 -13.99 -4.02
C ALA A 80 -17.52 -14.90 -4.32
N GLY A 81 -17.77 -16.11 -4.82
CA GLY A 81 -16.72 -17.07 -5.20
C GLY A 81 -15.82 -16.54 -6.32
N VAL A 82 -16.41 -15.98 -7.39
CA VAL A 82 -15.65 -15.38 -8.49
C VAL A 82 -14.86 -14.17 -8.01
N THR A 83 -15.47 -13.27 -7.25
CA THR A 83 -14.80 -12.08 -6.71
C THR A 83 -13.62 -12.45 -5.83
N TRP A 84 -13.81 -13.43 -4.94
CA TRP A 84 -12.75 -13.95 -4.08
C TRP A 84 -11.59 -14.56 -4.87
N LEU A 85 -11.90 -15.39 -5.87
CA LEU A 85 -10.90 -16.04 -6.72
C LEU A 85 -10.07 -15.01 -7.51
N VAL A 86 -10.75 -14.05 -8.16
CA VAL A 86 -10.13 -12.99 -8.95
C VAL A 86 -9.26 -12.12 -8.06
N THR A 87 -9.77 -11.65 -6.92
CA THR A 87 -9.03 -10.82 -5.97
C THR A 87 -7.79 -11.54 -5.44
N ARG A 88 -7.93 -12.80 -5.02
CA ARG A 88 -6.79 -13.60 -4.54
C ARG A 88 -5.73 -13.78 -5.61
N ARG A 89 -6.13 -13.99 -6.87
CA ARG A 89 -5.19 -14.16 -7.98
C ARG A 89 -4.51 -12.84 -8.35
N ALA A 90 -5.23 -11.72 -8.31
CA ALA A 90 -4.70 -10.38 -8.56
C ALA A 90 -3.71 -9.93 -7.47
N LEU A 91 -3.94 -10.29 -6.20
CA LEU A 91 -3.06 -9.93 -5.08
C LEU A 91 -1.90 -10.91 -4.82
N ARG A 92 -1.89 -12.07 -5.48
CA ARG A 92 -0.81 -13.07 -5.34
C ARG A 92 0.59 -12.50 -5.59
N PRO A 93 0.83 -11.62 -6.59
CA PRO A 93 2.17 -11.06 -6.82
C PRO A 93 2.61 -10.12 -5.69
N VAL A 94 1.69 -9.37 -5.08
CA VAL A 94 1.98 -8.51 -3.91
C VAL A 94 2.53 -9.33 -2.75
N GLU A 95 1.93 -10.50 -2.50
CA GLU A 95 2.40 -11.43 -1.48
C GLU A 95 3.75 -12.08 -1.84
N GLY A 96 4.10 -12.17 -3.13
CA GLY A 96 5.44 -12.53 -3.58
C GLY A 96 6.47 -11.46 -3.23
N ILE A 97 6.20 -10.21 -3.59
CA ILE A 97 7.05 -9.05 -3.27
C ILE A 97 7.25 -8.92 -1.75
N ARG A 98 6.16 -9.00 -0.97
CA ARG A 98 6.20 -8.90 0.50
C ARG A 98 7.11 -9.96 1.13
N ARG A 99 6.97 -11.22 0.70
CA ARG A 99 7.79 -12.33 1.23
C ARG A 99 9.25 -12.18 0.87
N GLU A 100 9.54 -11.76 -0.37
CA GLU A 100 10.93 -11.58 -0.81
C GLU A 100 11.59 -10.39 -0.09
N MET A 101 10.87 -9.29 0.10
CA MET A 101 11.34 -8.16 0.93
C MET A 101 11.64 -8.61 2.37
N ALA A 102 10.75 -9.40 2.99
CA ALA A 102 11.00 -9.93 4.32
C ALA A 102 12.24 -10.84 4.37
N ALA A 103 12.48 -11.62 3.32
CA ALA A 103 13.66 -12.47 3.21
C ALA A 103 14.94 -11.63 3.05
N ILE A 104 14.93 -10.61 2.20
CA ILE A 104 16.04 -9.65 2.02
C ILE A 104 16.41 -8.99 3.35
N THR A 105 15.42 -8.49 4.09
CA THR A 105 15.65 -7.85 5.39
C THR A 105 16.21 -8.84 6.42
N ALA A 106 15.70 -10.07 6.44
CA ALA A 106 16.15 -11.08 7.39
C ALA A 106 17.58 -11.60 7.09
N SER A 107 17.98 -11.66 5.81
CA SER A 107 19.31 -12.10 5.42
C SER A 107 20.32 -10.97 5.24
N GLU A 108 19.89 -9.72 5.32
CA GLU A 108 20.70 -8.52 5.01
C GLU A 108 21.35 -8.56 3.61
N ASP A 109 20.76 -9.34 2.69
CA ASP A 109 21.30 -9.59 1.36
C ASP A 109 20.60 -8.69 0.34
N LEU A 110 21.20 -7.52 0.11
CA LEU A 110 20.70 -6.52 -0.81
C LEU A 110 20.95 -6.85 -2.29
N ALA A 111 21.69 -7.92 -2.62
CA ALA A 111 21.88 -8.36 -4.00
C ALA A 111 20.64 -9.09 -4.55
N ARG A 112 19.79 -9.60 -3.65
CA ARG A 112 18.49 -10.19 -4.01
C ARG A 112 17.51 -9.14 -4.52
N ARG A 113 16.52 -9.58 -5.30
CA ARG A 113 15.52 -8.72 -5.95
C ARG A 113 14.13 -9.29 -5.76
N VAL A 114 13.14 -8.42 -5.67
CA VAL A 114 11.73 -8.83 -5.60
C VAL A 114 11.28 -9.37 -6.96
N PRO A 115 10.38 -10.38 -7.00
CA PRO A 115 9.89 -10.93 -8.25
C PRO A 115 9.09 -9.87 -9.02
N GLU A 116 9.49 -9.63 -10.27
CA GLU A 116 8.77 -8.74 -11.18
C GLU A 116 7.72 -9.55 -11.97
N PRO A 117 6.42 -9.24 -11.84
CA PRO A 117 5.39 -9.92 -12.62
C PRO A 117 5.47 -9.51 -14.10
N ASP A 118 5.12 -10.43 -15.01
CA ASP A 118 5.01 -10.13 -16.45
C ASP A 118 3.84 -9.19 -16.81
N SER A 119 3.02 -8.81 -15.83
CA SER A 119 1.92 -7.85 -16.03
C SER A 119 2.47 -6.45 -16.31
N ARG A 120 1.70 -5.64 -17.04
CA ARG A 120 2.04 -4.24 -17.33
C ARG A 120 1.21 -3.26 -16.49
N ASP A 121 0.90 -3.65 -15.26
CA ASP A 121 0.03 -2.92 -14.33
C ASP A 121 0.82 -2.16 -13.25
N GLU A 122 0.09 -1.60 -12.29
CA GLU A 122 0.61 -0.88 -11.12
C GLU A 122 1.52 -1.77 -10.26
N ILE A 123 1.24 -3.07 -10.18
CA ILE A 123 1.99 -4.01 -9.33
C ILE A 123 3.38 -4.25 -9.94
N ALA A 124 3.47 -4.39 -11.26
CA ALA A 124 4.77 -4.48 -11.92
C ALA A 124 5.59 -3.19 -11.81
N ARG A 125 4.95 -2.01 -11.88
CA ARG A 125 5.63 -0.73 -11.60
C ARG A 125 6.16 -0.64 -10.18
N LEU A 126 5.40 -1.12 -9.20
CA LEU A 126 5.85 -1.20 -7.82
C LEU A 126 7.08 -2.10 -7.67
N ALA A 127 7.05 -3.32 -8.25
CA ALA A 127 8.17 -4.25 -8.20
C ALA A 127 9.46 -3.63 -8.78
N ARG A 128 9.36 -2.96 -9.94
CA ARG A 128 10.51 -2.23 -10.53
C ARG A 128 11.05 -1.15 -9.62
N THR A 129 10.17 -0.29 -9.11
CA THR A 129 10.57 0.81 -8.22
C THR A 129 11.25 0.25 -6.96
N THR A 130 10.73 -0.84 -6.39
CA THR A 130 11.37 -1.53 -5.26
C THR A 130 12.77 -2.04 -5.64
N ASN A 131 12.94 -2.69 -6.78
CA ASN A 131 14.25 -3.18 -7.24
C ASN A 131 15.25 -2.04 -7.53
N GLU A 132 14.78 -0.90 -8.04
CA GLU A 132 15.59 0.31 -8.19
C GLU A 132 16.05 0.83 -6.82
N THR A 133 15.16 0.91 -5.83
CA THR A 133 15.53 1.32 -4.47
C THR A 133 16.53 0.37 -3.82
N LEU A 134 16.38 -0.95 -4.01
CA LEU A 134 17.33 -1.95 -3.53
C LEU A 134 18.71 -1.75 -4.18
N THR A 135 18.76 -1.43 -5.47
CA THR A 135 20.01 -1.17 -6.18
C THR A 135 20.73 0.07 -5.63
N VAL A 136 19.99 1.15 -5.37
CA VAL A 136 20.56 2.36 -4.76
C VAL A 136 21.07 2.08 -3.34
N LEU A 137 20.32 1.29 -2.56
CA LEU A 137 20.69 0.91 -1.20
C LEU A 137 21.96 0.03 -1.19
N GLU A 138 22.01 -1.00 -2.03
CA GLU A 138 23.17 -1.89 -2.21
C GLU A 138 24.43 -1.09 -2.53
N ALA A 139 24.34 -0.18 -3.51
CA ALA A 139 25.46 0.67 -3.90
C ALA A 139 25.92 1.61 -2.77
N SER A 140 24.98 2.09 -1.94
CA SER A 140 25.29 2.97 -0.81
C SER A 140 25.97 2.21 0.33
N VAL A 141 25.48 1.02 0.66
CA VAL A 141 26.11 0.15 1.68
C VAL A 141 27.51 -0.27 1.24
N GLU A 142 27.70 -0.61 -0.04
CA GLU A 142 29.00 -0.98 -0.57
C GLU A 142 30.00 0.18 -0.55
N ARG A 143 29.57 1.41 -0.88
CA ARG A 143 30.40 2.62 -0.72
C ARG A 143 30.79 2.83 0.75
N GLN A 144 29.84 2.70 1.67
CA GLN A 144 30.11 2.86 3.11
C GLN A 144 31.12 1.82 3.62
N ARG A 145 31.00 0.56 3.21
CA ARG A 145 31.94 -0.51 3.58
C ARG A 145 33.35 -0.22 3.09
N ARG A 146 33.49 0.19 1.82
CA ARG A 146 34.79 0.58 1.25
C ARG A 146 35.39 1.78 1.97
N PHE A 147 34.60 2.83 2.21
CA PHE A 147 35.05 3.99 2.97
C PHE A 147 35.56 3.63 4.37
N VAL A 148 34.85 2.78 5.11
CA VAL A 148 35.29 2.32 6.44
C VAL A 148 36.58 1.51 6.36
N ALA A 149 36.72 0.64 5.35
CA ALA A 149 37.94 -0.13 5.14
C ALA A 149 39.13 0.79 4.83
N ASP A 150 38.96 1.72 3.89
CA ASP A 150 40.00 2.67 3.47
C ASP A 150 40.41 3.58 4.64
N ALA A 151 39.45 4.16 5.36
CA ALA A 151 39.70 4.95 6.56
C ALA A 151 40.49 4.16 7.63
N SER A 152 40.12 2.89 7.85
CA SER A 152 40.81 2.02 8.81
C SER A 152 42.26 1.75 8.39
N HIS A 153 42.52 1.60 7.09
CA HIS A 153 43.87 1.40 6.56
C HIS A 153 44.72 2.67 6.68
N GLU A 154 44.18 3.82 6.27
CA GLU A 154 44.87 5.11 6.32
C GLU A 154 45.20 5.56 7.74
N LEU A 155 44.36 5.23 8.74
CA LEU A 155 44.63 5.54 10.14
C LEU A 155 45.59 4.55 10.81
N ARG A 156 45.58 3.27 10.42
CA ARG A 156 46.39 2.23 11.08
C ARG A 156 47.89 2.49 10.97
N SER A 157 48.38 2.86 9.79
CA SER A 157 49.81 3.09 9.55
C SER A 157 50.39 4.23 10.40
N PRO A 158 49.82 5.45 10.40
CA PRO A 158 50.32 6.56 11.23
C PRO A 158 50.18 6.28 12.73
N ILE A 159 49.11 5.60 13.18
CA ILE A 159 48.97 5.20 14.59
C ILE A 159 50.06 4.20 15.00
N ALA A 160 50.36 3.21 14.15
CA ALA A 160 51.43 2.26 14.41
C ALA A 160 52.80 2.95 14.48
N SER A 161 53.08 3.87 13.56
CA SER A 161 54.32 4.68 13.56
C SER A 161 54.47 5.49 14.85
N LEU A 162 53.44 6.24 15.22
CA LEU A 162 53.45 7.06 16.45
C LEU A 162 53.61 6.17 17.69
N ARG A 163 52.93 5.02 17.74
CA ARG A 163 53.08 4.05 18.81
C ARG A 163 54.52 3.55 18.92
N THR A 164 55.15 3.14 17.83
CA THR A 164 56.54 2.68 17.84
C THR A 164 57.51 3.76 18.30
N GLN A 165 57.32 5.02 17.87
CA GLN A 165 58.13 6.14 18.36
C GLN A 165 58.00 6.31 19.88
N LEU A 166 56.79 6.23 20.42
CA LEU A 166 56.53 6.35 21.85
C LEU A 166 57.10 5.15 22.65
N GLU A 167 56.99 3.92 22.15
CA GLU A 167 57.58 2.73 22.76
C GLU A 167 59.12 2.81 22.81
N VAL A 168 59.75 3.32 21.74
CA VAL A 168 61.21 3.55 21.72
C VAL A 168 61.60 4.64 22.71
N ALA A 169 60.84 5.74 22.76
CA ALA A 169 61.10 6.84 23.69
C ALA A 169 60.90 6.44 25.16
N GLU A 170 60.02 5.47 25.46
CA GLU A 170 59.85 4.93 26.81
C GLU A 170 61.10 4.17 27.27
N ALA A 171 61.71 3.37 26.40
CA ALA A 171 62.94 2.64 26.70
C ALA A 171 64.20 3.54 26.64
N HIS A 172 64.19 4.54 25.76
CA HIS A 172 65.31 5.43 25.46
C HIS A 172 64.83 6.90 25.35
N PRO A 173 64.65 7.60 26.49
CA PRO A 173 64.11 8.97 26.50
C PRO A 173 64.93 9.98 25.69
N GLU A 174 66.24 9.74 25.54
CA GLU A 174 67.16 10.54 24.74
C GLU A 174 66.86 10.50 23.22
N LEU A 175 66.10 9.50 22.75
CA LEU A 175 65.71 9.35 21.35
C LEU A 175 64.33 9.94 21.03
N LEU A 176 63.67 10.56 22.01
CA LEU A 176 62.34 11.14 21.83
C LEU A 176 62.38 12.39 20.94
N ASP A 177 61.88 12.25 19.71
CA ASP A 177 61.59 13.37 18.82
C ASP A 177 60.19 13.93 19.12
N LEU A 178 60.09 14.70 20.20
CA LEU A 178 58.83 15.34 20.62
C LEU A 178 58.21 16.22 19.50
N PRO A 179 58.99 17.05 18.77
CA PRO A 179 58.48 17.79 17.62
C PRO A 179 57.91 16.88 16.52
N GLY A 180 58.60 15.78 16.19
CA GLY A 180 58.13 14.79 15.22
C GLY A 180 56.82 14.11 15.64
N ALA A 181 56.72 13.69 16.91
CA ALA A 181 55.51 13.10 17.45
C ALA A 181 54.32 14.08 17.43
N VAL A 182 54.55 15.36 17.74
CA VAL A 182 53.52 16.40 17.63
C VAL A 182 53.11 16.59 16.16
N ALA A 183 54.05 16.64 15.22
CA ALA A 183 53.75 16.74 13.79
C ALA A 183 52.90 15.54 13.29
N ASP A 184 53.21 14.32 13.74
CA ASP A 184 52.43 13.11 13.42
C ASP A 184 50.99 13.20 13.99
N THR A 185 50.81 13.72 15.20
CA THR A 185 49.46 13.93 15.75
C THR A 185 48.65 14.99 14.99
N VAL A 186 49.28 16.09 14.57
CA VAL A 186 48.64 17.10 13.71
C VAL A 186 48.23 16.47 12.37
N ARG A 187 49.10 15.65 11.77
CA ARG A 187 48.79 14.95 10.52
C ARG A 187 47.60 13.99 10.68
N LEU A 188 47.53 13.25 11.79
CA LEU A 188 46.37 12.41 12.13
C LEU A 188 45.07 13.24 12.29
N GLN A 189 45.14 14.43 12.90
CA GLN A 189 43.99 15.32 13.03
C GLN A 189 43.48 15.81 11.68
N VAL A 190 44.39 16.22 10.78
CA VAL A 190 44.03 16.62 9.40
C VAL A 190 43.39 15.45 8.66
N LEU A 191 43.98 14.25 8.71
CA LEU A 191 43.44 13.08 8.04
C LEU A 191 42.05 12.68 8.57
N ALA A 192 41.84 12.77 9.89
CA ALA A 192 40.52 12.55 10.48
C ALA A 192 39.48 13.60 10.04
N ALA A 193 39.88 14.87 9.93
CA ALA A 193 39.02 15.94 9.43
C ALA A 193 38.65 15.73 7.95
N ASP A 194 39.61 15.31 7.12
CA ASP A 194 39.39 15.00 5.71
C ASP A 194 38.44 13.80 5.52
N LEU A 195 38.62 12.74 6.33
CA LEU A 195 37.70 11.60 6.34
C LEU A 195 36.28 12.01 6.75
N LEU A 196 36.14 12.88 7.76
CA LEU A 196 34.83 13.38 8.18
C LEU A 196 34.17 14.24 7.08
N LEU A 197 34.95 15.05 6.37
CA LEU A 197 34.48 15.84 5.25
C LEU A 197 34.00 14.92 4.11
N LEU A 198 34.77 13.91 3.75
CA LEU A 198 34.40 12.93 2.73
C LEU A 198 33.12 12.18 3.11
N ALA A 199 32.99 11.73 4.36
CA ALA A 199 31.80 11.04 4.85
C ALA A 199 30.52 11.92 4.75
N ARG A 200 30.64 13.22 5.01
CA ARG A 200 29.54 14.19 4.87
C ARG A 200 29.12 14.36 3.41
N LEU A 201 30.08 14.49 2.50
CA LEU A 201 29.83 14.59 1.07
C LEU A 201 29.17 13.30 0.54
N ASP A 202 29.64 12.13 0.98
CA ASP A 202 29.06 10.83 0.62
C ASP A 202 27.63 10.64 1.18
N ALA A 203 27.32 11.22 2.35
CA ALA A 203 25.98 11.28 2.91
C ALA A 203 25.04 12.23 2.15
N GLY A 204 25.52 12.89 1.10
CA GLY A 204 24.75 13.82 0.28
C GLY A 204 24.68 15.24 0.85
N GLU A 205 25.49 15.56 1.86
CA GLU A 205 25.64 16.93 2.36
C GLU A 205 26.33 17.77 1.29
N LYS A 206 25.57 18.61 0.59
CA LYS A 206 26.10 19.50 -0.44
C LYS A 206 26.48 20.83 0.20
N PRO A 207 27.74 21.30 0.07
CA PRO A 207 28.09 22.65 0.45
C PRO A 207 27.16 23.65 -0.25
N GLY A 208 26.78 24.72 0.45
CA GLY A 208 25.96 25.78 -0.14
C GLY A 208 26.58 26.31 -1.43
N ALA A 209 25.78 26.43 -2.48
CA ALA A 209 26.27 26.97 -3.75
C ALA A 209 26.39 28.50 -3.64
N ALA A 210 27.63 29.00 -3.65
CA ALA A 210 27.94 30.42 -3.74
C ALA A 210 28.61 30.73 -5.09
N ARG A 211 28.31 31.89 -5.68
CA ARG A 211 29.09 32.40 -6.82
C ARG A 211 30.42 32.93 -6.30
N ILE A 212 31.51 32.39 -6.85
CA ILE A 212 32.89 32.74 -6.49
C ILE A 212 33.63 33.20 -7.75
N GLU A 213 34.49 34.21 -7.61
CA GLU A 213 35.38 34.68 -8.68
C GLU A 213 36.57 33.71 -8.75
N ALA A 214 36.60 32.89 -9.78
CA ALA A 214 37.57 31.80 -9.90
C ALA A 214 39.02 32.30 -9.92
N GLY A 215 39.28 33.48 -10.51
CA GLY A 215 40.59 34.11 -10.51
C GLY A 215 41.06 34.51 -9.12
N ALA A 216 40.18 35.08 -8.31
CA ALA A 216 40.46 35.45 -6.93
C ALA A 216 40.76 34.21 -6.08
N LEU A 217 39.96 33.15 -6.23
CA LEU A 217 40.20 31.89 -5.51
C LEU A 217 41.54 31.26 -5.90
N VAL A 218 41.86 31.19 -7.20
CA VAL A 218 43.14 30.63 -7.65
C VAL A 218 44.32 31.47 -7.13
N ARG A 219 44.22 32.81 -7.16
CA ARG A 219 45.26 33.69 -6.60
C ARG A 219 45.42 33.50 -5.09
N GLU A 220 44.31 33.38 -4.36
CA GLU A 220 44.31 33.11 -2.93
C GLU A 220 45.02 31.79 -2.62
N GLU A 221 44.65 30.70 -3.29
CA GLU A 221 45.28 29.38 -3.11
C GLU A 221 46.77 29.36 -3.47
N VAL A 222 47.17 30.05 -4.54
CA VAL A 222 48.60 30.16 -4.90
C VAL A 222 49.36 31.02 -3.90
N SER A 223 48.74 32.02 -3.28
CA SER A 223 49.38 32.81 -2.21
C SER A 223 49.65 32.00 -0.94
N GLN A 224 48.83 30.97 -0.67
CA GLN A 224 48.99 30.09 0.47
C GLN A 224 50.08 29.02 0.25
N ARG A 225 50.44 28.72 -1.01
CA ARG A 225 51.53 27.81 -1.35
C ARG A 225 52.89 28.43 -1.00
N THR A 226 53.41 28.07 0.17
CA THR A 226 54.74 28.50 0.61
C THR A 226 55.70 27.31 0.56
N GLY A 227 56.77 27.41 -0.24
CA GLY A 227 57.86 26.41 -0.24
C GLY A 227 57.72 25.24 -1.23
N ASP A 228 56.90 25.37 -2.28
CA ASP A 228 56.78 24.34 -3.32
C ASP A 228 58.12 24.10 -4.05
N ARG A 229 58.44 22.82 -4.29
CA ARG A 229 59.67 22.40 -4.98
C ARG A 229 59.72 22.83 -6.45
N ILE A 230 58.58 23.18 -7.04
CA ILE A 230 58.43 23.66 -8.41
C ILE A 230 57.66 24.99 -8.33
N PRO A 231 58.19 26.10 -8.88
CA PRO A 231 57.49 27.37 -8.88
C PRO A 231 56.23 27.29 -9.72
N VAL A 232 55.09 27.64 -9.12
CA VAL A 232 53.80 27.73 -9.79
C VAL A 232 53.51 29.21 -10.07
N THR A 233 53.24 29.53 -11.33
CA THR A 233 52.80 30.86 -11.76
C THR A 233 51.39 30.77 -12.31
N VAL A 234 50.57 31.78 -12.05
CA VAL A 234 49.19 31.82 -12.51
C VAL A 234 48.98 33.09 -13.31
N GLU A 235 48.55 32.93 -14.56
CA GLU A 235 47.95 33.99 -15.36
C GLU A 235 46.45 33.74 -15.42
N VAL A 236 45.65 34.66 -14.86
CA VAL A 236 44.19 34.67 -15.00
C VAL A 236 43.82 35.94 -15.74
N ALA A 237 43.03 35.83 -16.81
CA ALA A 237 42.45 36.99 -17.49
C ALA A 237 41.48 37.70 -16.53
N GLU A 238 41.53 39.04 -16.49
CA GLU A 238 40.60 39.87 -15.72
C GLU A 238 39.13 39.65 -16.10
#